data_AF-A0A7M2WV20-F1
#
_entry.id   AF-A0A7M2WV20-F1
#
_cell.length_a   1.000
_cell.length_b   1.000
_cell.length_c   1.000
_cell.angle_alpha   90.00
_cell.angle_beta   90.00
_cell.angle_gamma   90.00
#
_symmetry.space_group_name_H-M   'P 1'
#
loop_
_entity.id
_entity.type
_entity.pdbx_description
1 polymer ?
#
loop_
_entity_poly.entity_id
_entity_poly.type
_entity_poly.pdbx_seq_one_letter_code
_entity_poly.pdbx_strand_id
1 'polypeptide(L)'
;MTNTPNNIRSVMLKVLVGAAMLASLPTMTGCSKSQPQQADKDLTGIAGEQFTSPDEPRQVHRVFDAAAASGARADATLHACHFDAGNPTALNSLGENKLDLMMSDDDALPMAIYLNVSGDEKLAGCEQSVRVYLRDRGLTDQQVKIVAGRNPGGYSPTAPRIKDAQAAAAKAPVLNGSVTSGGAAK
;
A
#
# COMPACT_ATOMS: atom_id res chain seq x y z
N MET A 1 -41.63 20.80 21.31
CA MET A 1 -40.24 20.48 20.95
C MET A 1 -40.03 20.90 19.51
N THR A 2 -39.39 22.05 19.31
CA THR A 2 -39.29 22.74 18.02
C THR A 2 -38.14 22.20 17.20
N ASN A 3 -38.46 21.73 16.00
CA ASN A 3 -37.58 21.25 14.94
C ASN A 3 -36.69 22.39 14.41
N THR A 4 -35.39 22.15 14.25
CA THR A 4 -34.45 23.10 13.61
C THR A 4 -33.91 22.47 12.31
N PRO A 5 -34.10 23.11 11.14
CA PRO A 5 -33.64 22.56 9.87
C PRO A 5 -32.17 22.90 9.54
N ASN A 6 -31.51 21.92 8.93
CA ASN A 6 -30.24 21.99 8.21
C ASN A 6 -30.24 23.04 7.09
N ASN A 7 -29.20 23.86 7.02
CA ASN A 7 -28.73 24.51 5.79
C ASN A 7 -27.39 25.21 6.02
N ILE A 8 -26.42 25.05 5.10
CA ILE A 8 -25.37 26.01 4.65
C ILE A 8 -24.51 25.19 3.65
N ARG A 9 -24.87 25.21 2.36
CA ARG A 9 -24.42 26.15 1.30
C ARG A 9 -22.96 25.96 0.87
N SER A 10 -22.83 25.44 -0.35
CA SER A 10 -21.66 25.53 -1.22
C SER A 10 -21.25 26.98 -1.48
N VAL A 11 -19.94 27.28 -1.45
CA VAL A 11 -19.36 28.48 -2.06
C VAL A 11 -18.03 28.13 -2.72
N MET A 12 -17.99 28.30 -4.05
CA MET A 12 -16.81 28.45 -4.90
C MET A 12 -15.87 29.55 -4.37
N LEU A 13 -14.55 29.47 -4.60
CA LEU A 13 -13.85 30.50 -5.38
C LEU A 13 -12.42 30.12 -5.79
N LYS A 14 -12.12 30.47 -7.04
CA LYS A 14 -10.89 30.28 -7.80
C LYS A 14 -9.72 31.08 -7.21
N VAL A 15 -8.50 30.53 -7.26
CA VAL A 15 -7.27 31.29 -7.01
C VAL A 15 -6.22 31.02 -8.10
N LEU A 16 -6.01 32.09 -8.87
CA LEU A 16 -4.78 32.58 -9.52
C LEU A 16 -3.93 31.67 -10.41
N VAL A 17 -4.08 31.92 -11.71
CA VAL A 17 -3.02 31.86 -12.73
C VAL A 17 -2.04 33.00 -12.45
N GLY A 18 -0.75 32.67 -12.29
CA GLY A 18 0.35 33.63 -12.18
C GLY A 18 1.58 33.09 -12.88
N ALA A 19 2.05 33.85 -13.88
CA ALA A 19 3.27 33.69 -14.67
C ALA A 19 4.54 33.72 -13.78
N ALA A 20 5.79 33.47 -14.19
CA ALA A 20 6.47 33.32 -15.46
C ALA A 20 7.92 32.85 -15.15
N MET A 21 8.57 32.29 -16.17
CA MET A 21 10.00 32.48 -16.49
C MET A 21 11.15 31.84 -15.68
N LEU A 22 12.08 31.33 -16.51
CA LEU A 22 13.56 31.39 -16.44
C LEU A 22 14.35 30.27 -15.71
N ALA A 23 14.83 29.36 -16.57
CA ALA A 23 16.26 29.11 -16.83
C ALA A 23 17.12 28.22 -15.91
N SER A 24 17.91 27.39 -16.62
CA SER A 24 19.27 26.88 -16.33
C SER A 24 19.48 25.75 -15.31
N LEU A 25 19.84 24.58 -15.87
CA LEU A 25 20.75 23.53 -15.33
C LEU A 25 22.16 24.12 -15.01
N PRO A 26 23.18 23.44 -14.37
CA PRO A 26 23.31 22.03 -13.95
C PRO A 26 24.06 21.78 -12.58
N THR A 27 24.38 20.50 -12.31
CA THR A 27 25.45 19.93 -11.45
C THR A 27 25.47 20.23 -9.94
N MET A 28 24.91 19.31 -9.15
CA MET A 28 25.32 19.12 -7.75
C MET A 28 26.60 18.27 -7.74
N THR A 29 27.74 18.93 -7.58
CA THR A 29 28.99 18.35 -7.12
C THR A 29 28.79 17.67 -5.77
N GLY A 30 29.27 16.43 -5.65
CA GLY A 30 29.26 15.67 -4.41
C GLY A 30 30.04 16.37 -3.29
N CYS A 31 29.36 16.65 -2.20
CA CYS A 31 30.00 16.92 -0.91
C CYS A 31 30.20 15.59 -0.19
N SER A 32 31.33 14.94 -0.45
CA SER A 32 31.90 13.95 0.44
C SER A 32 32.34 14.67 1.72
N LYS A 33 31.47 14.73 2.74
CA LYS A 33 31.94 14.99 4.10
C LYS A 33 32.66 13.74 4.56
N SER A 34 33.98 13.78 4.45
CA SER A 34 34.92 12.86 5.09
C SER A 34 34.55 12.75 6.56
N GLN A 35 33.94 11.64 6.93
CA GLN A 35 33.72 11.29 8.33
C GLN A 35 35.11 11.07 8.94
N PRO A 36 35.43 11.69 10.10
CA PRO A 36 36.72 11.49 10.73
C PRO A 36 36.91 10.00 11.00
N GLN A 37 37.95 9.43 10.39
CA GLN A 37 38.45 8.10 10.71
C GLN A 37 38.73 8.07 12.21
N GLN A 38 37.83 7.44 12.96
CA GLN A 38 38.18 6.87 14.26
C GLN A 38 39.08 5.68 13.99
N ALA A 39 40.36 5.98 13.80
CA ALA A 39 41.43 5.07 14.11
C ALA A 39 41.51 4.96 15.64
N ASP A 40 41.07 3.85 16.21
CA ASP A 40 41.93 3.17 17.17
C ASP A 40 41.53 1.69 17.39
N LYS A 41 42.53 0.83 17.14
CA LYS A 41 42.79 -0.51 17.70
C LYS A 41 41.83 -1.67 17.39
N ASP A 42 42.00 -2.16 16.18
CA ASP A 42 42.67 -3.45 15.91
C ASP A 42 42.71 -4.48 17.06
N LEU A 43 41.73 -5.39 17.03
CA LEU A 43 41.83 -6.77 17.53
C LEU A 43 41.73 -7.77 16.37
N THR A 44 42.20 -7.38 15.18
CA THR A 44 42.18 -8.19 13.96
C THR A 44 43.34 -9.19 13.95
N GLY A 45 43.18 -10.25 14.74
CA GLY A 45 43.96 -11.48 14.60
C GLY A 45 43.28 -12.56 13.76
N ILE A 46 42.09 -12.28 13.19
CA ILE A 46 41.39 -13.21 12.29
C ILE A 46 41.02 -12.43 11.03
N ALA A 47 41.88 -12.55 10.02
CA ALA A 47 41.60 -12.07 8.68
C ALA A 47 40.41 -12.87 8.11
N GLY A 48 39.24 -12.25 8.00
CA GLY A 48 38.17 -12.82 7.17
C GLY A 48 36.77 -12.30 7.40
N GLU A 49 36.37 -12.01 8.65
CA GLU A 49 34.96 -11.72 8.95
C GLU A 49 34.81 -10.43 9.74
N GLN A 50 34.57 -9.33 9.01
CA GLN A 50 34.26 -8.03 9.60
C GLN A 50 32.78 -8.05 10.05
N PHE A 51 32.55 -8.52 11.28
CA PHE A 51 31.23 -8.53 11.88
C PHE A 51 30.73 -7.09 12.05
N THR A 52 29.50 -6.83 11.60
CA THR A 52 28.84 -5.53 11.77
C THR A 52 28.65 -5.24 13.26
N SER A 53 28.78 -3.96 13.65
CA SER A 53 28.53 -3.51 15.03
C SER A 53 27.13 -3.97 15.50
N PRO A 54 26.95 -4.37 16.77
CA PRO A 54 25.65 -4.81 17.29
C PRO A 54 24.55 -3.76 17.15
N ASP A 55 24.91 -2.47 17.10
CA ASP A 55 23.97 -1.35 16.95
C ASP A 55 23.61 -1.04 15.48
N GLU A 56 24.32 -1.62 14.52
CA GLU A 56 24.05 -1.38 13.10
C GLU A 56 23.01 -2.39 12.59
N PRO A 57 21.89 -1.93 11.97
CA PRO A 57 20.90 -2.82 11.41
C PRO A 57 21.54 -3.68 10.31
N ARG A 58 21.67 -4.98 10.57
CA ARG A 58 22.26 -5.94 9.65
C ARG A 58 21.54 -5.88 8.31
N GLN A 59 22.29 -5.99 7.21
CA GLN A 59 21.72 -6.00 5.85
C GLN A 59 20.59 -7.03 5.69
N VAL A 60 20.70 -8.16 6.38
CA VAL A 60 19.70 -9.22 6.42
C VAL A 60 18.34 -8.72 6.93
N HIS A 61 18.31 -7.84 7.95
CA HIS A 61 17.06 -7.26 8.45
C HIS A 61 16.38 -6.40 7.39
N ARG A 62 17.13 -5.59 6.63
CA ARG A 62 16.56 -4.76 5.56
C ARG A 62 15.84 -5.60 4.51
N VAL A 63 16.40 -6.76 4.16
CA VAL A 63 15.77 -7.69 3.21
C VAL A 63 14.48 -8.27 3.79
N PHE A 64 14.49 -8.64 5.08
CA PHE A 64 13.30 -9.15 5.75
C PHE A 64 12.21 -8.08 5.92
N ASP A 65 12.59 -6.86 6.27
CA ASP A 65 11.66 -5.73 6.44
C ASP A 65 11.02 -5.37 5.10
N ALA A 66 11.81 -5.30 4.02
CA ALA A 66 11.29 -5.09 2.67
C ALA A 66 10.37 -6.23 2.22
N ALA A 67 10.70 -7.48 2.52
CA ALA A 67 9.85 -8.63 2.21
C ALA A 67 8.55 -8.61 3.03
N ALA A 68 8.62 -8.23 4.31
CA ALA A 68 7.45 -8.11 5.19
C ALA A 68 6.52 -6.97 4.72
N ALA A 69 7.08 -5.81 4.38
CA ALA A 69 6.36 -4.69 3.79
C ALA A 69 5.66 -5.07 2.48
N SER A 70 6.40 -5.72 1.58
CA SER A 70 5.88 -6.21 0.30
C SER A 70 4.74 -7.22 0.51
N GLY A 71 4.91 -8.17 1.43
CA GLY A 71 3.88 -9.15 1.78
C GLY A 71 2.63 -8.52 2.39
N ALA A 72 2.81 -7.57 3.31
CA ALA A 72 1.71 -6.86 3.96
C ALA A 72 0.86 -6.10 2.92
N ARG A 73 1.49 -5.49 1.91
CA ARG A 73 0.79 -4.83 0.79
C ARG A 73 0.17 -5.78 -0.21
N ALA A 74 0.86 -6.85 -0.56
CA ALA A 74 0.34 -7.83 -1.50
C ALA A 74 -0.97 -8.43 -0.96
N ASP A 75 -1.03 -8.72 0.34
CA ASP A 75 -2.24 -9.18 0.99
C ASP A 75 -3.25 -8.05 1.20
N ALA A 76 -2.81 -6.90 1.73
CA ALA A 76 -3.60 -5.69 2.00
C ALA A 76 -4.96 -5.93 2.68
N THR A 77 -5.15 -7.07 3.36
CA THR A 77 -6.43 -7.46 3.95
C THR A 77 -6.34 -7.49 5.47
N LEU A 78 -7.18 -6.72 6.16
CA LEU A 78 -7.36 -6.84 7.60
C LEU A 78 -8.49 -7.82 7.89
N HIS A 79 -8.14 -8.91 8.57
CA HIS A 79 -9.05 -9.91 9.12
C HIS A 79 -9.50 -9.56 10.54
N ALA A 80 -10.53 -10.24 11.03
CA ALA A 80 -11.03 -10.11 12.41
C ALA A 80 -9.94 -10.23 13.50
N CYS A 81 -8.87 -11.01 13.27
CA CYS A 81 -7.76 -11.15 14.23
C CYS A 81 -6.86 -9.90 14.36
N HIS A 82 -7.02 -8.90 13.50
CA HIS A 82 -6.32 -7.61 13.58
C HIS A 82 -7.07 -6.58 14.44
N PHE A 83 -8.23 -6.97 14.97
CA PHE A 83 -9.06 -6.16 15.85
C PHE A 83 -9.10 -6.80 17.24
N ASP A 84 -9.41 -6.01 18.26
CA ASP A 84 -9.48 -6.49 19.64
C ASP A 84 -10.70 -7.43 19.84
N ALA A 85 -10.51 -8.53 20.56
CA ALA A 85 -11.59 -9.44 20.91
C ALA A 85 -12.61 -8.78 21.87
N GLY A 86 -12.15 -7.88 22.76
CA GLY A 86 -13.00 -7.15 23.70
C GLY A 86 -13.74 -5.97 23.06
N ASN A 87 -13.15 -5.41 22.01
CA ASN A 87 -13.73 -4.33 21.21
C ASN A 87 -13.48 -4.59 19.71
N PRO A 88 -14.38 -5.31 19.02
CA PRO A 88 -14.13 -5.85 17.67
C PRO A 88 -14.00 -4.81 16.57
N THR A 89 -14.17 -3.52 16.90
CA THR A 89 -13.95 -2.40 15.97
C THR A 89 -12.59 -1.75 16.17
N ALA A 90 -11.98 -1.85 17.35
CA ALA A 90 -10.68 -1.27 17.65
C ALA A 90 -9.54 -2.11 17.08
N LEU A 91 -8.54 -1.46 16.48
CA LEU A 91 -7.31 -2.10 16.06
C LEU A 91 -6.55 -2.64 17.27
N ASN A 92 -5.97 -3.82 17.13
CA ASN A 92 -4.98 -4.33 18.09
C ASN A 92 -3.56 -4.12 17.55
N SER A 93 -2.54 -4.41 18.36
CA SER A 93 -1.13 -4.22 17.98
C SER A 93 -0.71 -5.01 16.72
N LEU A 94 -1.35 -6.14 16.42
CA LEU A 94 -1.09 -6.89 15.19
C LEU A 94 -1.62 -6.14 13.96
N GLY A 95 -2.84 -5.59 14.06
CA GLY A 95 -3.43 -4.75 13.02
C GLY A 95 -2.62 -3.49 12.76
N GLU A 96 -2.19 -2.83 13.82
CA GLU A 96 -1.31 -1.66 13.76
C GLU A 96 0.01 -2.00 13.07
N ASN A 97 0.75 -3.00 13.55
CA ASN A 97 2.02 -3.41 12.94
C ASN A 97 1.88 -3.76 11.44
N LYS A 98 0.78 -4.40 11.04
CA LYS A 98 0.53 -4.70 9.63
C LYS A 98 0.33 -3.43 8.81
N LEU A 99 -0.43 -2.46 9.32
CA LEU A 99 -0.58 -1.17 8.66
C LEU A 99 0.77 -0.44 8.58
N ASP A 100 1.57 -0.43 9.65
CA ASP A 100 2.91 0.15 9.66
C ASP A 100 3.81 -0.45 8.57
N LEU A 101 3.81 -1.78 8.42
CA LEU A 101 4.50 -2.46 7.33
C LEU A 101 4.00 -2.02 5.95
N MET A 102 2.68 -1.86 5.78
CA MET A 102 2.09 -1.38 4.54
C MET A 102 2.51 0.06 4.20
N MET A 103 2.83 0.89 5.19
CA MET A 103 3.26 2.29 5.03
C MET A 103 4.77 2.48 4.89
N SER A 104 5.58 1.46 5.18
CA SER A 104 7.05 1.58 5.23
C SER A 104 7.78 1.90 3.91
N ASP A 105 7.07 2.03 2.79
CA ASP A 105 7.61 2.38 1.48
C ASP A 105 6.64 3.33 0.76
N ASP A 106 7.05 4.58 0.62
CA ASP A 106 6.19 5.71 0.21
C ASP A 106 5.79 5.66 -1.27
N ASP A 107 6.48 4.86 -2.11
CA ASP A 107 6.28 4.83 -3.55
C ASP A 107 4.96 4.15 -3.98
N ALA A 108 4.23 3.55 -3.03
CA ALA A 108 3.05 2.71 -3.29
C ALA A 108 1.69 3.41 -3.08
N LEU A 109 1.63 4.75 -3.02
CA LEU A 109 0.38 5.50 -2.90
C LEU A 109 -0.27 5.77 -4.28
N PRO A 110 -1.61 5.73 -4.40
CA PRO A 110 -2.61 5.45 -3.36
C PRO A 110 -2.76 3.96 -3.06
N MET A 111 -2.99 3.63 -1.78
CA MET A 111 -3.08 2.25 -1.30
C MET A 111 -4.53 1.83 -1.03
N ALA A 112 -4.87 0.60 -1.44
CA ALA A 112 -6.16 -0.02 -1.09
C ALA A 112 -6.01 -0.94 0.13
N ILE A 113 -6.90 -0.80 1.12
CA ILE A 113 -6.97 -1.64 2.32
C ILE A 113 -8.31 -2.36 2.32
N TYR A 114 -8.29 -3.68 2.41
CA TYR A 114 -9.47 -4.53 2.38
C TYR A 114 -9.86 -4.97 3.79
N LEU A 115 -11.13 -4.83 4.17
CA LEU A 115 -11.64 -5.25 5.48
C LEU A 115 -12.45 -6.54 5.35
N ASN A 116 -11.84 -7.65 5.73
CA ASN A 116 -12.50 -8.96 5.77
C ASN A 116 -12.99 -9.26 7.20
N VAL A 117 -14.04 -8.54 7.59
CA VAL A 117 -14.75 -8.69 8.86
C VAL A 117 -16.21 -9.05 8.61
N SER A 118 -16.78 -9.92 9.45
CA SER A 118 -18.17 -10.34 9.33
C SER A 118 -19.11 -9.35 10.03
N GLY A 119 -20.12 -8.86 9.32
CA GLY A 119 -21.19 -8.02 9.85
C GLY A 119 -21.04 -6.54 9.51
N ASP A 120 -22.08 -5.96 8.91
CA ASP A 120 -22.07 -4.58 8.40
C ASP A 120 -21.89 -3.54 9.52
N GLU A 121 -22.46 -3.79 10.70
CA GLU A 121 -22.32 -2.90 11.86
C GLU A 121 -20.87 -2.82 12.35
N LYS A 122 -20.14 -3.95 12.29
CA LYS A 122 -18.71 -3.99 12.68
C LYS A 122 -17.83 -3.33 11.63
N LEU A 123 -18.18 -3.51 10.35
CA LEU A 123 -17.42 -2.96 9.23
C LEU A 123 -17.23 -1.44 9.35
N ALA A 124 -18.30 -0.69 9.64
CA ALA A 124 -18.22 0.77 9.78
C ALA A 124 -17.31 1.19 10.95
N GLY A 125 -17.38 0.48 12.09
CA GLY A 125 -16.50 0.72 13.24
C GLY A 125 -15.04 0.39 12.94
N CYS A 126 -14.77 -0.76 12.32
CA CYS A 126 -13.43 -1.15 11.90
C CYS A 126 -12.84 -0.16 10.89
N GLU A 127 -13.64 0.27 9.91
CA GLU A 127 -13.23 1.29 8.93
C GLU A 127 -12.85 2.60 9.63
N GLN A 128 -13.67 3.05 10.57
CA GLN A 128 -13.39 4.28 11.31
C GLN A 128 -12.09 4.16 12.13
N SER A 129 -11.85 3.04 12.81
CA SER A 129 -10.61 2.82 13.57
C SER A 129 -9.38 2.82 12.66
N VAL A 130 -9.46 2.20 11.48
CA VAL A 130 -8.38 2.24 10.48
C VAL A 130 -8.14 3.66 9.98
N ARG A 131 -9.20 4.43 9.67
CA ARG A 131 -9.05 5.83 9.23
C ARG A 131 -8.38 6.71 10.28
N VAL A 132 -8.78 6.57 11.55
CA VAL A 132 -8.17 7.34 12.66
C VAL A 132 -6.69 7.02 12.75
N TYR A 133 -6.33 5.73 12.80
CA TYR A 133 -4.95 5.29 12.90
C TYR A 133 -4.05 5.79 11.75
N LEU A 134 -4.57 5.78 10.51
CA LEU A 134 -3.82 6.27 9.33
C LEU A 134 -3.70 7.79 9.31
N ARG A 135 -4.74 8.51 9.77
CA ARG A 135 -4.70 9.97 9.91
C ARG A 135 -3.68 10.42 10.94
N ASP A 136 -3.55 9.69 12.05
CA ASP A 136 -2.55 9.97 13.09
C ASP A 136 -1.11 9.83 12.55
N ARG A 137 -0.93 9.14 11.41
CA ARG A 137 0.33 9.01 10.67
C ARG A 137 0.44 9.94 9.47
N GLY A 138 -0.47 10.89 9.33
CA GLY A 138 -0.44 11.92 8.29
C GLY A 138 -1.02 11.51 6.93
N LEU A 139 -1.66 10.35 6.82
CA LEU A 139 -2.32 9.94 5.58
C LEU A 139 -3.70 10.58 5.43
N THR A 140 -4.01 10.99 4.21
CA THR A 140 -5.30 11.57 3.83
C THR A 140 -6.24 10.52 3.22
N ASP A 141 -7.55 10.78 3.25
CA ASP A 141 -8.57 9.92 2.63
C ASP A 141 -8.40 9.79 1.10
N GLN A 142 -7.58 10.64 0.46
CA GLN A 142 -7.26 10.53 -0.97
C GLN A 142 -6.13 9.54 -1.24
N GLN A 143 -5.23 9.33 -0.28
CA GLN A 143 -4.09 8.42 -0.38
C GLN A 143 -4.47 6.98 -0.02
N VAL A 144 -5.58 6.79 0.69
CA VAL A 144 -6.02 5.48 1.17
C VAL A 144 -7.46 5.20 0.74
N LYS A 145 -7.67 4.05 0.10
CA LYS A 145 -8.99 3.53 -0.23
C LYS A 145 -9.30 2.32 0.65
N ILE A 146 -10.27 2.44 1.55
CA ILE A 146 -10.75 1.30 2.34
C ILE A 146 -11.90 0.63 1.57
N VAL A 147 -11.86 -0.70 1.46
CA VAL A 147 -12.81 -1.50 0.69
C VAL A 147 -13.31 -2.66 1.55
N ALA A 148 -14.63 -2.88 1.55
CA ALA A 148 -15.21 -4.03 2.23
C ALA A 148 -14.86 -5.35 1.51
N GLY A 149 -14.59 -6.39 2.29
CA GLY A 149 -14.33 -7.75 1.79
C GLY A 149 -12.85 -8.11 1.72
N ARG A 150 -12.53 -9.18 0.98
CA ARG A 150 -11.18 -9.71 0.84
C ARG A 150 -10.50 -9.14 -0.41
N ASN A 151 -9.19 -8.93 -0.37
CA ASN A 151 -8.42 -8.51 -1.53
C ASN A 151 -8.52 -9.53 -2.69
N PRO A 152 -9.03 -9.16 -3.88
CA PRO A 152 -9.11 -10.06 -5.03
C PRO A 152 -7.74 -10.47 -5.59
N GLY A 153 -6.67 -9.73 -5.29
CA GLY A 153 -5.30 -10.08 -5.67
C GLY A 153 -4.64 -11.12 -4.75
N GLY A 154 -5.15 -11.32 -3.54
CA GLY A 154 -4.50 -12.17 -2.52
C GLY A 154 -4.75 -13.68 -2.65
N TYR A 155 -5.53 -14.13 -3.64
CA TYR A 155 -5.91 -15.55 -3.77
C TYR A 155 -4.82 -16.44 -4.34
N SER A 156 -3.90 -15.90 -5.14
CA SER A 156 -2.86 -16.70 -5.78
C SER A 156 -1.71 -15.81 -6.27
N PRO A 157 -0.44 -16.26 -6.19
CA PRO A 157 0.66 -15.59 -6.87
C PRO A 157 0.46 -15.48 -8.39
N THR A 158 -0.44 -16.28 -8.97
CA THR A 158 -0.84 -16.17 -10.39
C THR A 158 -2.00 -15.22 -10.65
N ALA A 159 -2.64 -14.66 -9.62
CA ALA A 159 -3.80 -13.77 -9.78
C ALA A 159 -3.54 -12.57 -10.71
N PRO A 160 -2.36 -11.91 -10.70
CA PRO A 160 -2.06 -10.87 -11.68
C PRO A 160 -2.09 -11.40 -13.12
N ARG A 161 -1.43 -12.54 -13.37
CA ARG A 161 -1.39 -13.18 -14.69
C ARG A 161 -2.77 -13.64 -15.15
N ILE A 162 -3.63 -14.06 -14.23
CA ILE A 162 -5.02 -14.44 -14.55
C ILE A 162 -5.83 -13.19 -14.93
N LYS A 163 -5.67 -12.07 -14.22
CA LYS A 163 -6.33 -10.80 -14.60
C LYS A 163 -5.90 -10.34 -15.99
N ASP A 164 -4.61 -10.39 -16.28
CA ASP A 164 -4.09 -9.99 -17.60
C ASP A 164 -4.60 -10.91 -18.70
N ALA A 165 -4.64 -12.23 -18.45
CA ALA A 165 -5.20 -13.20 -19.37
C ALA A 165 -6.71 -12.98 -19.62
N GLN A 166 -7.49 -12.69 -18.57
CA GLN A 166 -8.92 -12.40 -18.70
C GLN A 166 -9.17 -11.08 -19.44
N ALA A 167 -8.38 -10.04 -19.17
CA ALA A 167 -8.48 -8.77 -19.88
C ALA A 167 -8.08 -8.91 -21.36
N ALA A 168 -7.07 -9.73 -21.66
CA ALA A 168 -6.69 -10.07 -23.03
C ALA A 168 -7.79 -10.87 -23.74
N ALA A 169 -8.38 -11.86 -23.08
CA ALA A 169 -9.49 -12.66 -23.62
C ALA A 169 -10.74 -11.80 -23.90
N ALA A 170 -11.06 -10.84 -23.03
CA ALA A 170 -12.18 -9.92 -23.25
C ALA A 170 -11.98 -8.95 -24.44
N LYS A 171 -10.73 -8.71 -24.83
CA LYS A 171 -10.37 -7.87 -26.00
C LYS A 171 -10.18 -8.68 -27.28
N ALA A 172 -10.14 -10.01 -27.21
CA ALA A 172 -10.00 -10.84 -28.39
C ALA A 172 -11.29 -10.74 -29.23
N PRO A 173 -11.18 -10.47 -30.55
CA PRO A 173 -12.35 -10.45 -31.42
C PRO A 173 -13.01 -11.82 -31.39
N VAL A 174 -14.29 -11.86 -31.05
CA VAL A 174 -15.12 -13.06 -31.16
C VAL A 174 -15.18 -13.42 -32.65
N LEU A 175 -14.31 -14.33 -33.07
CA LEU A 175 -14.40 -14.96 -34.38
C LEU A 175 -15.67 -15.81 -34.37
N ASN A 176 -16.78 -15.20 -34.77
CA ASN A 176 -18.02 -15.88 -35.11
C ASN A 176 -17.75 -16.78 -36.31
N GLY A 177 -17.24 -17.97 -36.06
CA GLY A 177 -17.17 -19.04 -37.03
C GLY A 177 -18.57 -19.55 -37.31
N SER A 178 -19.23 -18.99 -38.32
CA SER A 178 -20.43 -19.60 -38.90
C SER A 178 -20.01 -20.91 -39.57
N VAL A 179 -20.15 -22.02 -38.83
CA VAL A 179 -20.06 -23.37 -39.39
C VAL A 179 -21.21 -23.52 -40.39
N THR A 180 -20.90 -23.31 -41.66
CA THR A 180 -21.79 -23.66 -42.77
C THR A 180 -21.66 -25.15 -42.98
N SER A 181 -22.60 -25.91 -42.41
CA SER A 181 -22.76 -27.33 -42.68
C SER A 181 -23.20 -27.52 -44.14
N GLY A 182 -22.24 -27.73 -45.03
CA GLY A 182 -22.50 -28.14 -46.41
C GLY A 182 -23.08 -29.55 -46.43
N GLY A 183 -24.40 -29.66 -46.59
CA GLY A 183 -25.08 -30.91 -46.87
C GLY A 183 -24.73 -31.43 -48.25
N ALA A 184 -24.13 -32.63 -48.30
CA ALA A 184 -23.90 -33.37 -49.54
C ALA A 184 -25.22 -33.99 -50.01
N ALA A 185 -25.67 -33.58 -51.19
CA ALA A 185 -26.79 -34.19 -51.90
C ALA A 185 -26.40 -35.57 -52.46
N LYS A 186 -27.37 -36.48 -52.44
CA LYS A 186 -27.37 -37.74 -53.21
C LYS A 186 -28.50 -37.67 -54.22
#